data_AF-A0A364NEX5-F1
#
_entry.id   AF-A0A364NEX5-F1
#
_cell.length_a   1.000
_cell.length_b   1.000
_cell.length_c   1.000
_cell.angle_alpha   90.00
_cell.angle_beta   90.00
_cell.angle_gamma   90.00
#
_symmetry.space_group_name_H-M   'P 1'
#
loop_
_entity.id
_entity.type
_entity.pdbx_description
1 polymer ?
#
loop_
_entity_poly.entity_id
_entity_poly.type
_entity_poly.pdbx_seq_one_letter_code
_entity_poly.pdbx_strand_id
1 'polypeptide(L)'
;MAGLWLSNEPGTKEAAVGVHKSLMTCIRRQRDKWDTSALDANKDAAPLWPMATYQAILLNMILPLTAAPTSSSTVEVQSLESNSPKEPSFPPVDTTILLALVKTCRKRNMFSYPAMLAQYQQTELTPHTALPIWIGIEEAKRFALTLWHVWQIYCASRDSDSQDGGDADGGEAMDAELDGDGGVEIACRDLQFSVPVSDDIWNAESLLGFVKMVEGEKERGNQICDNEMNWICNWEGVV
;
A
#
# COMPACT_ATOMS: atom_id res chain seq x y z
N MET A 1 2.24 11.81 -12.40
CA MET A 1 1.29 12.40 -11.43
C MET A 1 2.03 13.08 -10.28
N ALA A 2 2.81 12.35 -9.47
CA ALA A 2 3.61 12.94 -8.39
C ALA A 2 4.57 14.04 -8.87
N GLY A 3 5.32 13.80 -9.96
CA GLY A 3 6.20 14.83 -10.54
C GLY A 3 5.48 16.09 -11.01
N LEU A 4 4.22 15.97 -11.48
CA LEU A 4 3.40 17.13 -11.87
C LEU A 4 2.95 17.92 -10.65
N TRP A 5 2.60 17.23 -9.56
CA TRP A 5 2.23 17.85 -8.29
C TRP A 5 3.41 18.60 -7.64
N LEU A 6 4.61 18.01 -7.69
CA LEU A 6 5.84 18.57 -7.12
C LEU A 6 6.41 19.74 -7.91
N SER A 7 6.00 19.95 -9.17
CA SER A 7 6.52 21.01 -10.06
C SER A 7 6.18 22.44 -9.60
N ASN A 8 5.37 22.61 -8.55
CA ASN A 8 4.91 23.88 -7.95
C ASN A 8 4.21 24.89 -8.89
N GLU A 9 4.06 24.57 -10.18
CA GLU A 9 3.30 25.36 -11.14
C GLU A 9 1.79 25.06 -10.99
N PRO A 10 0.91 26.07 -10.98
CA PRO A 10 -0.52 25.87 -10.75
C PRO A 10 -1.18 24.99 -11.82
N GLY A 11 -0.82 25.18 -13.09
CA GLY A 11 -1.38 24.37 -14.20
C GLY A 11 -0.95 22.89 -14.15
N THR A 12 0.26 22.60 -13.66
CA THR A 12 0.75 21.21 -13.55
C THR A 12 0.13 20.50 -12.34
N LYS A 13 -0.10 21.22 -11.23
CA LYS A 13 -0.86 20.70 -10.08
C LYS A 13 -2.32 20.38 -10.43
N GLU A 14 -3.00 21.26 -11.17
CA GLU A 14 -4.35 20.97 -11.68
C GLU A 14 -4.38 19.74 -12.58
N ALA A 15 -3.41 19.62 -13.50
CA ALA A 15 -3.24 18.43 -14.32
C ALA A 15 -2.99 17.17 -13.47
N ALA A 16 -2.20 17.26 -12.39
CA ALA A 16 -1.97 16.16 -11.48
C ALA A 16 -3.28 15.67 -10.82
N VAL A 17 -4.11 16.60 -10.34
CA VAL A 17 -5.45 16.29 -9.78
C VAL A 17 -6.37 15.68 -10.85
N GLY A 18 -6.34 16.19 -12.07
CA GLY A 18 -7.10 15.64 -13.20
C GLY A 18 -6.72 14.19 -13.51
N VAL A 19 -5.41 13.90 -13.61
CA VAL A 19 -4.90 12.54 -13.84
C VAL A 19 -5.26 11.61 -12.67
N HIS A 20 -5.16 12.08 -11.41
CA HIS A 20 -5.58 11.31 -10.24
C HIS A 20 -7.06 10.89 -10.30
N LYS A 21 -7.96 11.84 -10.60
CA LYS A 21 -9.40 11.57 -10.72
C LYS A 21 -9.70 10.58 -11.85
N SER A 22 -9.03 10.75 -12.99
CA SER A 22 -9.17 9.84 -14.14
C SER A 22 -8.70 8.43 -13.77
N LEU A 23 -7.52 8.30 -13.14
CA LEU A 23 -7.00 7.01 -12.70
C LEU A 23 -7.90 6.34 -11.67
N MET A 24 -8.42 7.09 -10.70
CA MET A 24 -9.35 6.55 -9.69
C MET A 24 -10.65 6.04 -10.34
N THR A 25 -11.16 6.75 -11.35
CA THR A 25 -12.33 6.31 -12.12
C THR A 25 -12.05 5.01 -12.88
N CYS A 26 -10.87 4.89 -13.51
CA CYS A 26 -10.43 3.67 -14.16
C CYS A 26 -10.29 2.50 -13.18
N ILE A 27 -9.68 2.72 -12.01
CA ILE A 27 -9.52 1.71 -10.95
C ILE A 27 -10.88 1.18 -10.51
N ARG A 28 -11.85 2.07 -10.25
CA ARG A 28 -13.22 1.69 -9.89
C ARG A 28 -13.90 0.87 -10.98
N ARG A 29 -13.80 1.30 -12.24
CA ARG A 29 -14.39 0.59 -13.38
C ARG A 29 -13.78 -0.80 -13.58
N GLN A 30 -12.52 -1.00 -13.21
CA GLN A 30 -11.82 -2.27 -13.35
C GLN A 30 -11.85 -3.11 -12.07
N ARG A 31 -12.64 -2.72 -11.05
CA ARG A 31 -12.71 -3.41 -9.76
C ARG A 31 -12.93 -4.90 -9.90
N ASP A 32 -13.87 -5.32 -10.74
CA ASP A 32 -14.19 -6.74 -10.97
C ASP A 32 -13.01 -7.58 -11.50
N LYS A 33 -11.96 -6.94 -12.05
CA LYS A 33 -10.79 -7.64 -12.58
C LYS A 33 -9.69 -7.89 -11.55
N TRP A 34 -9.62 -7.08 -10.50
CA TRP A 34 -8.55 -7.14 -9.51
C TRP A 34 -9.06 -7.46 -8.10
N ASP A 35 -10.31 -7.09 -7.77
CA ASP A 35 -10.93 -7.36 -6.49
C ASP A 35 -11.32 -8.84 -6.40
N THR A 36 -10.59 -9.57 -5.55
CA THR A 36 -10.88 -10.99 -5.28
C THR A 36 -11.59 -11.20 -3.95
N SER A 37 -11.92 -10.12 -3.23
CA SER A 37 -12.54 -10.20 -1.91
C SER A 37 -13.83 -11.03 -1.91
N ALA A 38 -14.65 -10.90 -2.97
CA ALA A 38 -15.94 -11.59 -3.11
C ALA A 38 -15.88 -12.96 -3.84
N LEU A 39 -14.76 -13.36 -4.43
CA LEU A 39 -14.66 -14.61 -5.22
C LEU A 39 -14.54 -15.86 -4.32
N ASP A 40 -15.44 -16.83 -4.42
CA ASP A 40 -15.31 -18.08 -3.66
C ASP A 40 -13.96 -18.78 -3.93
N ALA A 41 -13.35 -19.34 -2.89
CA ALA A 41 -12.01 -19.95 -2.92
C ALA A 41 -11.88 -21.17 -3.87
N ASN A 42 -12.92 -21.51 -4.62
CA ASN A 42 -13.07 -22.72 -5.38
C ASN A 42 -13.37 -22.41 -6.84
N LYS A 43 -12.30 -22.27 -7.63
CA LYS A 43 -12.09 -22.85 -8.97
C LYS A 43 -11.11 -21.97 -9.75
N ASP A 44 -10.17 -22.64 -10.37
CA ASP A 44 -9.06 -22.12 -11.17
C ASP A 44 -7.83 -21.66 -10.38
N ALA A 45 -6.66 -22.08 -10.87
CA ALA A 45 -5.36 -21.69 -10.33
C ALA A 45 -5.37 -20.18 -10.13
N ALA A 46 -5.19 -19.74 -8.88
CA ALA A 46 -5.26 -18.32 -8.54
C ALA A 46 -4.36 -17.55 -9.52
N PRO A 47 -4.92 -16.65 -10.35
CA PRO A 47 -4.15 -15.98 -11.38
C PRO A 47 -3.00 -15.22 -10.72
N LEU A 48 -1.84 -15.20 -11.41
CA LEU A 48 -0.67 -14.41 -11.03
C LEU A 48 -1.08 -13.05 -10.48
N TRP A 49 -0.43 -12.63 -9.41
CA TRP A 49 -0.75 -11.36 -8.78
C TRP A 49 -0.58 -10.21 -9.78
N PRO A 50 -1.62 -9.39 -10.03
CA PRO A 50 -1.51 -8.20 -10.87
C PRO A 50 -0.77 -7.09 -10.11
N MET A 51 0.52 -7.32 -9.82
CA MET A 51 1.33 -6.48 -8.93
C MET A 51 1.34 -5.01 -9.37
N ALA A 52 1.55 -4.78 -10.67
CA ALA A 52 1.52 -3.44 -11.25
C ALA A 52 0.18 -2.71 -11.02
N THR A 53 -0.94 -3.43 -11.06
CA THR A 53 -2.26 -2.85 -10.78
C THR A 53 -2.39 -2.49 -9.30
N TYR A 54 -2.00 -3.39 -8.40
CA TYR A 54 -2.05 -3.12 -6.96
C TYR A 54 -1.16 -1.96 -6.55
N GLN A 55 0.07 -1.90 -7.08
CA GLN A 55 0.98 -0.77 -6.87
C GLN A 55 0.41 0.53 -7.43
N ALA A 56 -0.19 0.52 -8.63
CA ALA A 56 -0.81 1.71 -9.20
C ALA A 56 -1.98 2.23 -8.33
N ILE A 57 -2.79 1.33 -7.77
CA ILE A 57 -3.85 1.68 -6.83
C ILE A 57 -3.26 2.32 -5.57
N LEU A 58 -2.27 1.66 -4.95
CA LEU A 58 -1.65 2.12 -3.71
C LEU A 58 -0.93 3.47 -3.90
N LEU A 59 -0.17 3.64 -4.98
CA LEU A 59 0.47 4.92 -5.32
C LEU A 59 -0.54 6.04 -5.51
N ASN A 60 -1.68 5.73 -6.16
CA ASN A 60 -2.74 6.71 -6.33
C ASN A 60 -3.39 7.11 -5.00
N MET A 61 -3.37 6.25 -3.97
CA MET A 61 -3.84 6.56 -2.62
C MET A 61 -2.82 7.33 -1.78
N ILE A 62 -1.53 7.01 -1.92
CA ILE A 62 -0.44 7.69 -1.19
C ILE A 62 -0.33 9.16 -1.61
N LEU A 63 -0.53 9.47 -2.89
CA LEU A 63 -0.33 10.83 -3.37
C LEU A 63 -1.20 11.87 -2.64
N PRO A 64 -2.53 11.70 -2.50
CA PRO A 64 -3.35 12.58 -1.66
C PRO A 64 -2.88 12.67 -0.20
N LEU A 65 -2.42 11.56 0.40
CA LEU A 65 -1.93 11.54 1.78
C LEU A 65 -0.66 12.39 1.94
N THR A 66 0.26 12.32 0.98
CA THR A 66 1.49 13.15 0.97
C THR A 66 1.25 14.61 0.58
N ALA A 67 0.13 14.89 -0.10
CA ALA A 67 -0.25 16.21 -0.54
C ALA A 67 -1.12 16.97 0.46
N ALA A 68 -1.66 16.27 1.48
CA ALA A 68 -2.39 16.91 2.55
C ALA A 68 -1.45 17.84 3.33
N PRO A 69 -1.85 19.11 3.57
CA PRO A 69 -1.07 19.98 4.42
C PRO A 69 -0.99 19.35 5.80
N THR A 70 0.23 19.03 6.25
CA THR A 70 0.49 18.64 7.63
C THR A 70 -0.01 19.75 8.54
N SER A 71 -1.18 19.56 9.14
CA SER A 71 -1.71 20.38 10.22
C SER A 71 -0.92 20.13 11.51
N SER A 72 0.38 20.42 11.45
CA SER A 72 1.28 20.53 12.60
C SER A 72 1.92 21.92 12.57
N SER A 73 1.07 22.94 12.65
CA SER A 73 1.42 24.18 13.31
C SER A 73 0.14 24.81 13.83
N THR A 74 -0.10 24.61 15.12
CA THR A 74 -0.94 25.44 15.97
C THR A 74 -0.71 26.92 15.68
N VAL A 75 -1.60 27.55 14.91
CA VAL A 75 -2.23 28.84 15.23
C VAL A 75 -3.56 28.87 14.48
N GLU A 76 -4.65 28.71 15.20
CA GLU A 76 -5.98 29.12 14.74
C GLU A 76 -5.94 30.61 14.44
N VAL A 77 -5.99 30.97 13.16
CA VAL A 77 -6.56 32.25 12.77
C VAL A 77 -7.67 31.96 11.78
N GLN A 78 -8.89 31.86 12.31
CA GLN A 78 -10.08 32.15 11.53
C GLN A 78 -9.89 33.53 10.89
N SER A 79 -9.65 33.56 9.58
CA SER A 79 -9.67 34.79 8.78
C SER A 79 -10.56 34.54 7.58
N LEU A 80 -11.82 34.98 7.74
CA LEU A 80 -12.56 35.85 6.82
C LEU A 80 -12.09 35.85 5.37
N GLU A 81 -13.00 35.47 4.48
CA GLU A 81 -13.13 35.89 3.08
C GLU A 81 -11.88 36.49 2.42
N SER A 82 -11.15 35.67 1.67
CA SER A 82 -10.19 36.18 0.69
C SER A 82 -10.37 35.43 -0.63
N ASN A 83 -10.61 36.20 -1.69
CA ASN A 83 -10.64 35.78 -3.09
C ASN A 83 -9.25 35.31 -3.57
N SER A 84 -8.67 34.31 -2.90
CA SER A 84 -7.46 33.61 -3.35
C SER A 84 -7.86 32.48 -4.31
N PRO A 85 -7.10 32.22 -5.39
CA PRO A 85 -7.34 31.06 -6.24
C PRO A 85 -7.37 29.80 -5.36
N LYS A 86 -8.48 29.07 -5.39
CA LYS A 86 -8.62 27.81 -4.65
C LYS A 86 -7.49 26.88 -5.09
N GLU A 87 -6.51 26.64 -4.21
CA GLU A 87 -5.41 25.75 -4.56
C GLU A 87 -5.96 24.38 -4.97
N PRO A 88 -5.41 23.76 -6.02
CA PRO A 88 -5.87 22.48 -6.50
C PRO A 88 -5.69 21.44 -5.40
N SER A 89 -6.79 20.89 -4.86
CA SER A 89 -6.74 19.85 -3.84
C SER A 89 -7.13 18.49 -4.39
N PHE A 90 -6.53 17.43 -3.85
CA PHE A 90 -6.95 16.07 -4.15
C PHE A 90 -8.28 15.74 -3.47
N PRO A 91 -9.11 14.87 -4.09
CA PRO A 91 -10.24 14.30 -3.39
C PRO A 91 -9.77 13.44 -2.20
N PRO A 92 -10.60 13.25 -1.17
CA PRO A 92 -10.29 12.37 -0.05
C PRO A 92 -10.04 10.94 -0.55
N VAL A 93 -9.22 10.20 0.21
CA VAL A 93 -8.87 8.80 -0.12
C VAL A 93 -10.14 7.95 -0.16
N ASP A 94 -10.28 7.16 -1.22
CA ASP A 94 -11.40 6.24 -1.37
C ASP A 94 -11.20 5.01 -0.48
N THR A 95 -11.87 5.04 0.67
CA THR A 95 -11.81 4.01 1.71
C THR A 95 -12.35 2.66 1.23
N THR A 96 -13.32 2.67 0.30
CA THR A 96 -13.92 1.45 -0.24
C THR A 96 -12.93 0.68 -1.12
N ILE A 97 -12.12 1.41 -1.90
CA ILE A 97 -11.09 0.81 -2.74
C ILE A 97 -9.90 0.34 -1.89
N LEU A 98 -9.53 1.09 -0.85
CA LEU A 98 -8.50 0.67 0.10
C LEU A 98 -8.89 -0.63 0.82
N LEU A 99 -10.12 -0.68 1.36
CA LEU A 99 -10.65 -1.87 2.03
C LEU A 99 -10.71 -3.08 1.08
N ALA A 100 -11.18 -2.87 -0.15
CA ALA A 100 -11.21 -3.93 -1.17
C ALA A 100 -9.82 -4.46 -1.52
N LEU A 101 -8.83 -3.57 -1.63
CA LEU A 101 -7.43 -3.94 -1.88
C LEU A 101 -6.87 -4.75 -0.70
N VAL A 102 -7.07 -4.30 0.53
CA VAL A 102 -6.64 -5.02 1.74
C VAL A 102 -7.27 -6.40 1.83
N LYS A 103 -8.60 -6.51 1.66
CA LYS A 103 -9.32 -7.81 1.64
C LYS A 103 -8.76 -8.73 0.56
N THR A 104 -8.51 -8.18 -0.64
CA THR A 104 -7.90 -8.92 -1.76
C THR A 104 -6.50 -9.43 -1.43
N CYS A 105 -5.62 -8.58 -0.91
CA CYS A 105 -4.24 -8.95 -0.56
C CYS A 105 -4.21 -10.01 0.56
N ARG A 106 -5.08 -9.89 1.57
CA ARG A 106 -5.21 -10.87 2.65
C ARG A 106 -5.71 -12.22 2.13
N LYS A 107 -6.72 -12.23 1.26
CA LYS A 107 -7.25 -13.45 0.66
C LYS A 107 -6.23 -14.17 -0.24
N ARG A 108 -5.39 -13.41 -0.94
CA ARG A 108 -4.28 -13.92 -1.75
C ARG A 108 -3.04 -14.29 -0.92
N ASN A 109 -3.11 -14.14 0.40
CA ASN A 109 -2.03 -14.38 1.36
C ASN A 109 -0.74 -13.60 1.03
N MET A 110 -0.86 -12.38 0.51
CA MET A 110 0.28 -11.58 0.03
C MET A 110 1.21 -11.10 1.15
N PHE A 111 0.83 -11.22 2.41
CA PHE A 111 1.66 -10.87 3.57
C PHE A 111 2.53 -12.04 4.05
N SER A 112 2.47 -13.19 3.38
CA SER A 112 3.21 -14.40 3.74
C SER A 112 4.30 -14.69 2.71
N TYR A 113 5.54 -14.84 3.17
CA TYR A 113 6.67 -15.15 2.31
C TYR A 113 6.49 -16.45 1.49
N PRO A 114 6.04 -17.57 2.08
CA PRO A 114 5.71 -18.79 1.31
C PRO A 114 4.74 -18.55 0.15
N ALA A 115 3.73 -17.68 0.33
CA ALA A 115 2.77 -17.36 -0.72
C ALA A 115 3.38 -16.46 -1.83
N MET A 116 4.29 -15.55 -1.47
CA MET A 116 5.07 -14.79 -2.45
C MET A 116 5.93 -15.71 -3.30
N LEU A 117 6.64 -16.66 -2.68
CA LEU A 117 7.46 -17.64 -3.39
C LEU A 117 6.61 -18.57 -4.27
N ALA A 118 5.40 -18.93 -3.82
CA ALA A 118 4.46 -19.75 -4.59
C ALA A 118 4.08 -19.15 -5.95
N GLN A 119 4.15 -17.81 -6.11
CA GLN A 119 3.92 -17.16 -7.41
C GLN A 119 4.93 -17.57 -8.48
N TYR A 120 6.10 -18.04 -8.08
CA TYR A 120 7.22 -18.34 -8.97
C TYR A 120 7.50 -19.84 -9.10
N GLN A 121 6.77 -20.71 -8.39
CA GLN A 121 6.97 -22.17 -8.37
C GLN A 121 6.81 -22.86 -9.73
N GLN A 122 6.19 -22.19 -10.72
CA GLN A 122 6.09 -22.68 -12.10
C GLN A 122 7.36 -22.43 -12.93
N THR A 123 8.32 -21.67 -12.42
CA THR A 123 9.57 -21.33 -13.11
C THR A 123 10.68 -22.22 -12.57
N GLU A 124 11.36 -22.98 -13.44
CA GLU A 124 12.56 -23.73 -13.03
C GLU A 124 13.61 -22.76 -12.48
N LEU A 125 14.16 -23.07 -11.30
CA LEU A 125 15.19 -22.24 -10.67
C LEU A 125 16.52 -22.45 -11.39
N THR A 126 16.80 -21.55 -12.33
CA THR A 126 18.05 -21.46 -13.07
C THR A 126 18.78 -20.16 -12.68
N PRO A 127 20.09 -20.04 -12.89
CA PRO A 127 20.81 -18.80 -12.63
C PRO A 127 20.20 -17.56 -13.33
N HIS A 128 19.55 -17.76 -14.47
CA HIS A 128 18.90 -16.68 -15.23
C HIS A 128 17.50 -16.31 -14.69
N THR A 129 16.80 -17.22 -14.02
CA THR A 129 15.46 -17.00 -13.46
C THR A 129 15.48 -16.61 -11.99
N ALA A 130 16.56 -16.94 -11.26
CA ALA A 130 16.73 -16.58 -9.86
C ALA A 130 16.66 -15.06 -9.62
N LEU A 131 17.22 -14.26 -10.54
CA LEU A 131 17.26 -12.81 -10.39
C LEU A 131 15.86 -12.15 -10.54
N PRO A 132 15.08 -12.43 -11.62
CA PRO A 132 13.69 -11.97 -11.69
C PRO A 132 12.80 -12.41 -10.53
N ILE A 133 12.97 -13.65 -10.04
CA ILE A 133 12.21 -14.16 -8.90
C ILE A 133 12.54 -13.36 -7.64
N TRP A 134 13.82 -13.11 -7.37
CA TRP A 134 14.25 -12.30 -6.23
C TRP A 134 13.68 -10.87 -6.30
N ILE A 135 13.80 -10.22 -7.46
CA ILE A 135 13.25 -8.88 -7.71
C ILE A 135 11.74 -8.86 -7.42
N GLY A 136 11.00 -9.82 -7.96
CA GLY A 136 9.55 -9.86 -7.79
C GLY A 136 9.10 -10.17 -6.36
N ILE A 137 9.88 -10.94 -5.60
CA ILE A 137 9.66 -11.15 -4.16
C ILE A 137 9.91 -9.84 -3.40
N GLU A 138 11.03 -9.19 -3.62
CA GLU A 138 11.37 -7.93 -2.94
C GLU A 138 10.38 -6.80 -3.26
N GLU A 139 9.88 -6.78 -4.50
CA GLU A 139 8.79 -5.91 -4.92
C GLU A 139 7.50 -6.20 -4.15
N ALA A 140 7.13 -7.48 -4.01
CA ALA A 140 5.95 -7.89 -3.25
C ALA A 140 6.05 -7.51 -1.76
N LYS A 141 7.22 -7.67 -1.14
CA LYS A 141 7.46 -7.23 0.25
C LYS A 141 7.28 -5.72 0.42
N ARG A 142 7.89 -4.92 -0.46
CA ARG A 142 7.76 -3.45 -0.44
C ARG A 142 6.31 -3.03 -0.58
N PHE A 143 5.59 -3.64 -1.52
CA PHE A 143 4.17 -3.40 -1.71
C PHE A 143 3.37 -3.74 -0.44
N ALA A 144 3.55 -4.95 0.11
CA ALA A 144 2.84 -5.42 1.29
C ALA A 144 3.09 -4.54 2.52
N LEU A 145 4.34 -4.16 2.76
CA LEU A 145 4.74 -3.26 3.84
C LEU A 145 4.15 -1.86 3.67
N THR A 146 4.20 -1.32 2.45
CA THR A 146 3.62 0.00 2.14
C THR A 146 2.10 -0.01 2.32
N LEU A 147 1.42 -1.07 1.89
CA LEU A 147 -0.03 -1.23 2.08
C LEU A 147 -0.38 -1.28 3.57
N TRP A 148 0.42 -1.99 4.37
CA TRP A 148 0.27 -2.00 5.83
C TRP A 148 0.39 -0.59 6.42
N HIS A 149 1.43 0.19 6.07
CA HIS A 149 1.58 1.56 6.57
C HIS A 149 0.40 2.47 6.18
N VAL A 150 -0.05 2.42 4.92
CA VAL A 150 -1.20 3.21 4.45
C VAL A 150 -2.48 2.79 5.20
N TRP A 151 -2.66 1.51 5.46
CA TRP A 151 -3.77 1.00 6.27
C TRP A 151 -3.71 1.51 7.71
N GLN A 152 -2.54 1.51 8.35
CA GLN A 152 -2.36 2.04 9.71
C GLN A 152 -2.66 3.54 9.80
N ILE A 153 -2.17 4.34 8.85
CA ILE A 153 -2.48 5.78 8.77
C ILE A 153 -4.00 5.99 8.64
N TYR A 154 -4.65 5.17 7.81
CA TYR A 154 -6.09 5.24 7.63
C TYR A 154 -6.85 4.88 8.92
N CYS A 155 -6.48 3.80 9.62
CA CYS A 155 -7.11 3.44 10.90
C CYS A 155 -6.92 4.54 11.96
N ALA A 156 -5.70 5.08 12.11
CA ALA A 156 -5.43 6.15 13.06
C ALA A 156 -6.29 7.40 12.81
N SER A 157 -6.54 7.74 11.54
CA SER A 157 -7.42 8.88 11.19
C SER A 157 -8.90 8.66 11.51
N ARG A 158 -9.38 7.41 11.58
CA ARG A 158 -10.76 7.10 11.96
C ARG A 158 -10.98 7.22 13.45
N ASP A 159 -9.99 6.78 14.23
CA ASP A 159 -10.07 6.81 15.69
C ASP A 159 -10.06 8.25 16.22
N SER A 160 -9.32 9.16 15.56
CA SER A 160 -9.32 10.59 15.91
C SER A 160 -10.65 11.29 15.66
N ASP A 161 -11.38 10.95 14.60
CA ASP A 161 -12.67 11.56 14.27
C ASP A 161 -13.80 11.09 15.22
N SER A 162 -13.58 9.97 15.92
CA SER A 162 -14.57 9.36 16.83
C SER A 162 -14.56 9.98 18.23
N GLN A 163 -13.57 10.81 18.55
CA GLN A 163 -13.32 11.28 19.93
C GLN A 163 -13.78 12.72 20.21
N ASP A 164 -14.32 13.43 19.20
CA ASP A 164 -14.79 14.83 19.33
C ASP A 164 -16.30 14.97 19.62
N GLY A 165 -16.97 13.87 20.01
CA GLY A 165 -18.41 13.84 20.31
C GLY A 165 -18.71 13.61 21.79
N GLY A 166 -18.46 14.61 22.64
CA GLY A 166 -18.88 14.61 24.04
C GLY A 166 -20.36 15.00 24.24
N ASP A 167 -21.10 14.14 24.94
CA ASP A 167 -22.38 14.36 25.64
C ASP A 167 -23.57 14.97 24.88
N ALA A 168 -24.52 14.13 24.45
CA ALA A 168 -25.93 14.17 24.89
C ALA A 168 -26.86 13.26 24.07
N ASP A 169 -27.59 12.44 24.81
CA ASP A 169 -28.96 11.96 24.59
C ASP A 169 -29.27 10.99 23.43
N GLY A 170 -30.14 10.03 23.74
CA GLY A 170 -30.44 8.86 22.92
C GLY A 170 -31.02 9.21 21.56
N GLY A 171 -30.34 8.76 20.51
CA GLY A 171 -30.81 8.73 19.14
C GLY A 171 -30.15 7.57 18.43
N GLU A 172 -30.97 6.64 17.97
CA GLU A 172 -30.62 5.35 17.38
C GLU A 172 -29.34 5.39 16.54
N ALA A 173 -28.35 4.61 16.97
CA ALA A 173 -27.18 4.27 16.17
C ALA A 173 -27.69 3.57 14.90
N MET A 174 -27.84 4.35 13.82
CA MET A 174 -27.77 3.82 12.47
C MET A 174 -26.31 3.51 12.21
N ASP A 175 -25.79 2.53 12.96
CA ASP A 175 -24.57 1.83 12.66
C ASP A 175 -24.81 1.23 11.28
N ALA A 176 -24.26 1.92 10.28
CA ALA A 176 -24.15 1.40 8.95
C ALA A 176 -23.48 0.03 9.07
N GLU A 177 -24.29 -1.00 8.85
CA GLU A 177 -23.93 -2.39 8.67
C GLU A 177 -22.81 -2.48 7.63
N LEU A 178 -21.57 -2.26 8.06
CA LEU A 178 -20.39 -2.81 7.42
C LEU A 178 -20.33 -4.27 7.88
N ASP A 179 -21.15 -5.09 7.22
CA ASP A 179 -21.13 -6.55 7.16
C ASP A 179 -20.16 -7.23 8.13
N GLY A 180 -20.72 -7.81 9.20
CA GLY A 180 -20.50 -9.14 9.84
C GLY A 180 -19.21 -9.97 9.69
N ASP A 181 -18.13 -9.46 9.12
CA ASP A 181 -16.84 -10.13 8.99
C ASP A 181 -15.83 -9.35 9.85
N GLY A 182 -15.32 -10.00 10.90
CA GLY A 182 -14.48 -9.39 11.93
C GLY A 182 -13.44 -8.46 11.32
N GLY A 183 -13.38 -7.23 11.86
CA GLY A 183 -12.64 -6.09 11.33
C GLY A 183 -11.39 -6.50 10.57
N VAL A 184 -11.30 -6.08 9.31
CA VAL A 184 -10.17 -6.39 8.44
C VAL A 184 -8.95 -5.63 8.92
N GLU A 185 -8.35 -6.11 9.98
CA GLU A 185 -7.12 -5.57 10.55
C GLU A 185 -5.96 -6.27 9.85
N ILE A 186 -4.98 -5.48 9.38
CA ILE A 186 -3.65 -5.99 9.06
C ILE A 186 -2.77 -5.60 10.25
N ALA A 187 -2.49 -6.55 11.12
CA ALA A 187 -1.59 -6.34 12.24
C ALA A 187 -0.14 -6.65 11.83
N CYS A 188 0.83 -6.16 12.60
CA CYS A 188 2.25 -6.46 12.39
C CYS A 188 2.53 -7.98 12.35
N ARG A 189 1.76 -8.76 13.13
CA ARG A 189 1.78 -10.23 13.13
C ARG A 189 1.47 -10.89 11.79
N ASP A 190 0.78 -10.19 10.90
CA ASP A 190 0.43 -10.72 9.58
C ASP A 190 1.60 -10.61 8.59
N LEU A 191 2.62 -9.79 8.88
CA LEU A 191 3.81 -9.56 8.05
C LEU A 191 4.87 -10.66 8.25
N GLN A 192 4.64 -11.81 7.64
CA GLN A 192 5.50 -13.00 7.72
C GLN A 192 6.59 -12.97 6.64
N PHE A 193 7.40 -11.92 6.65
CA PHE A 193 8.59 -11.75 5.79
C PHE A 193 9.58 -10.81 6.45
N SER A 194 10.86 -10.89 6.06
CA SER A 194 11.88 -9.94 6.53
C SER A 194 11.68 -8.56 5.91
N VAL A 195 12.19 -7.52 6.58
CA VAL A 195 12.23 -6.17 6.00
C VAL A 195 12.86 -6.20 4.60
N PRO A 196 12.29 -5.47 3.61
CA PRO A 196 12.86 -5.38 2.27
C PRO A 196 14.32 -4.92 2.32
N VAL A 197 15.13 -5.46 1.41
CA VAL A 197 16.58 -5.16 1.33
C VAL A 197 16.81 -3.69 0.95
N SER A 198 17.94 -3.08 1.33
CA SER A 198 18.25 -1.67 1.06
C SER A 198 18.02 -1.23 -0.40
N ASP A 199 17.61 0.03 -0.57
CA ASP A 199 17.39 0.67 -1.88
C ASP A 199 18.68 0.84 -2.69
N ASP A 200 19.85 0.77 -2.06
CA ASP A 200 21.15 0.87 -2.73
C ASP A 200 21.31 -0.15 -3.87
N ILE A 201 20.72 -1.33 -3.70
CA ILE A 201 20.80 -2.42 -4.69
C ILE A 201 19.94 -2.07 -5.91
N TRP A 202 18.80 -1.43 -5.70
CA TRP A 202 17.90 -1.01 -6.79
C TRP A 202 18.46 0.15 -7.61
N ASN A 203 19.36 0.93 -7.02
CA ASN A 203 20.08 2.02 -7.67
C ASN A 203 21.35 1.57 -8.41
N ALA A 204 21.54 0.26 -8.61
CA ALA A 204 22.67 -0.26 -9.36
C ALA A 204 22.72 0.30 -10.80
N GLU A 205 23.84 0.91 -11.18
CA GLU A 205 24.03 1.45 -12.54
C GLU A 205 24.16 0.37 -13.62
N SER A 206 24.37 -0.89 -13.23
CA SER A 206 24.49 -2.03 -14.16
C SER A 206 23.96 -3.33 -13.58
N LEU A 207 23.52 -4.23 -14.47
CA LEU A 207 23.08 -5.59 -14.09
C LEU A 207 24.18 -6.38 -13.36
N LEU A 208 25.44 -6.22 -13.77
CA LEU A 208 26.57 -6.90 -13.12
C LEU A 208 26.80 -6.35 -11.70
N GLY A 209 26.70 -5.02 -11.53
CA GLY A 209 26.77 -4.39 -10.21
C GLY A 209 25.62 -4.82 -9.30
N PHE A 210 24.40 -4.92 -9.85
CA PHE A 210 23.23 -5.43 -9.16
C PHE A 210 23.46 -6.86 -8.65
N VAL A 211 23.87 -7.78 -9.52
CA VAL A 211 24.14 -9.18 -9.15
C VAL A 211 25.19 -9.28 -8.05
N LYS A 212 26.29 -8.53 -8.15
CA LYS A 212 27.34 -8.52 -7.13
C LYS A 212 26.85 -8.01 -5.77
N MET A 213 25.99 -6.99 -5.77
CA MET A 213 25.39 -6.48 -4.52
C MET A 213 24.41 -7.48 -3.91
N VAL A 214 23.58 -8.13 -4.73
CA VAL A 214 22.68 -9.21 -4.29
C VAL A 214 23.47 -10.38 -3.70
N GLU A 215 24.57 -10.78 -4.33
CA GLU A 215 25.48 -11.80 -3.80
C GLU A 215 26.11 -11.37 -2.46
N GLY A 216 26.54 -10.10 -2.34
CA GLY A 216 27.06 -9.56 -1.10
C GLY A 216 26.03 -9.51 0.04
N GLU A 217 24.77 -9.24 -0.25
CA GLU A 217 23.68 -9.35 0.74
C GLU A 217 23.43 -10.79 1.16
N LYS A 218 23.48 -11.72 0.20
CA LYS A 218 23.38 -13.15 0.47
C LYS A 218 24.47 -13.62 1.44
N GLU A 219 25.70 -13.13 1.26
CA GLU A 219 26.84 -13.38 2.15
C GLU A 219 26.66 -12.75 3.54
N ARG A 220 26.01 -11.58 3.61
CA ARG A 220 25.65 -10.91 4.88
C ARG A 220 24.51 -11.60 5.64
N GLY A 221 23.96 -12.69 5.12
CA GLY A 221 22.87 -13.44 5.75
C GLY A 221 21.47 -12.93 5.38
N ASN A 222 21.37 -11.93 4.49
CA ASN A 222 20.10 -11.43 3.94
C ASN A 222 19.63 -12.33 2.78
N GLN A 223 19.59 -13.63 3.03
CA GLN A 223 19.05 -14.61 2.09
C GLN A 223 17.53 -14.40 1.91
N ILE A 224 17.03 -14.88 0.77
CA ILE A 224 15.68 -15.44 0.58
C ILE A 224 15.12 -15.83 1.96
N CYS A 225 13.97 -15.27 2.36
CA CYS A 225 13.44 -15.24 3.74
C CYS A 225 13.10 -16.59 4.38
N ASP A 226 13.93 -17.59 4.20
CA ASP A 226 13.84 -18.90 4.81
C ASP A 226 14.11 -18.84 6.32
N ASN A 227 14.74 -17.75 6.80
CA ASN A 227 14.92 -17.53 8.23
C ASN A 227 13.73 -16.78 8.84
N GLU A 228 12.79 -17.54 9.38
CA GLU A 228 11.60 -17.02 10.07
C GLU A 228 11.95 -16.07 11.22
N MET A 229 13.11 -16.24 11.86
CA MET A 229 13.57 -15.37 12.96
C MET A 229 13.73 -13.90 12.53
N ASN A 230 13.94 -13.64 11.24
CA ASN A 230 14.12 -12.30 10.70
C ASN A 230 12.79 -11.68 10.21
N TRP A 231 11.65 -12.36 10.36
CA TRP A 231 10.36 -11.83 9.94
C TRP A 231 9.90 -10.68 10.82
N ILE A 232 9.25 -9.69 10.20
CA ILE A 232 8.72 -8.50 10.86
C ILE A 232 7.76 -8.88 12.00
N CYS A 233 6.92 -9.91 11.80
CA CYS A 233 6.02 -10.41 12.83
C CYS A 233 6.70 -10.88 14.12
N ASN A 234 8.00 -11.22 14.07
CA ASN A 234 8.78 -11.71 15.21
C ASN A 234 9.57 -10.59 15.91
N TRP A 235 9.49 -9.36 15.41
CA TRP A 235 10.14 -8.20 16.02
C TRP A 235 9.23 -7.63 17.12
N GLU A 236 9.19 -8.29 18.28
CA GLU A 236 8.45 -7.79 19.43
C GLU A 236 9.08 -6.47 19.94
N GLY A 237 8.41 -5.34 19.68
CA GLY A 237 8.61 -4.08 20.40
C GLY A 237 9.55 -3.00 19.82
N VAL A 238 9.86 -3.01 18.51
CA VAL A 238 10.82 -2.03 17.91
C VAL A 238 10.30 -1.30 16.65
N VAL A 239 9.00 -1.24 16.39
CA VAL A 239 8.43 -0.41 15.30
C VAL A 239 7.46 0.61 15.86
#